data_AF-A0A955J2M1-F1
#
_entry.id   AF-A0A955J2M1-F1
#
_cell.length_a   1.000
_cell.length_b   1.000
_cell.length_c   1.000
_cell.angle_alpha   90.00
_cell.angle_beta   90.00
_cell.angle_gamma   90.00
#
_symmetry.space_group_name_H-M   'P 1'
#
loop_
_entity.id
_entity.type
_entity.pdbx_description
1 polymer ?
#
loop_
_entity_poly.entity_id
_entity_poly.type
_entity_poly.pdbx_seq_one_letter_code
_entity_poly.pdbx_strand_id
1 'polypeptide(L)'
;RIYADKDRQEAVVRQSDLDWTLIRPAFLKSGPGRGQWREITDWQGQRRMTAIDRCDVAAFVMQELAAHKYGRQAVNLSWEG
;
A
#
# COMPACT_ATOMS: atom_id res chain seq x y z
N ARG A 1 -0.87 19.58 -6.15
CA ARG A 1 -2.31 19.53 -5.78
C ARG A 1 -2.77 18.11 -5.45
N ILE A 2 -2.60 17.12 -6.33
CA ILE A 2 -2.98 15.70 -6.07
C ILE A 2 -2.32 15.12 -4.81
N TYR A 3 -1.02 15.35 -4.61
CA TYR A 3 -0.32 14.87 -3.41
C TYR A 3 -0.81 15.51 -2.11
N ALA A 4 -1.06 16.83 -2.12
CA ALA A 4 -1.55 17.54 -0.94
C ALA A 4 -2.96 17.11 -0.50
N ASP A 5 -3.80 16.71 -1.46
CA ASP A 5 -5.13 16.18 -1.16
C ASP A 5 -5.04 14.76 -0.56
N LYS A 6 -4.18 13.91 -1.15
CA LYS A 6 -3.86 12.58 -0.61
C LYS A 6 -3.35 12.66 0.83
N ASP A 7 -2.42 13.58 1.10
CA ASP A 7 -1.85 13.75 2.45
C ASP A 7 -2.92 14.18 3.47
N ARG A 8 -3.86 15.05 3.06
CA ARG A 8 -5.00 15.45 3.90
C ARG A 8 -5.92 14.26 4.18
N GLN A 9 -6.28 13.47 3.17
CA GLN A 9 -7.13 12.29 3.35
C GLN A 9 -6.52 11.30 4.33
N GLU A 10 -5.23 10.99 4.17
CA GLU A 10 -4.55 10.05 5.05
C GLU A 10 -4.36 10.60 6.47
N ALA A 11 -4.23 11.93 6.63
CA ALA A 11 -4.17 12.55 7.95
C ALA A 11 -5.46 12.32 8.74
N VAL A 12 -6.63 12.42 8.09
CA VAL A 12 -7.94 12.13 8.72
C VAL A 12 -8.00 10.67 9.21
N VAL A 13 -7.57 9.71 8.39
CA VAL A 13 -7.53 8.30 8.77
C VAL A 13 -6.58 8.08 9.96
N ARG A 14 -5.37 8.63 9.89
CA ARG A 14 -4.36 8.51 10.96
C ARG A 14 -4.80 9.07 12.31
N GLN A 15 -5.54 10.18 12.27
CA GLN A 15 -6.04 10.87 13.47
C GLN A 15 -7.29 10.20 14.06
N SER A 16 -7.88 9.23 13.36
CA SER A 16 -9.03 8.50 13.88
C SER A 16 -8.63 7.46 14.93
N ASP A 17 -9.59 7.17 15.81
CA ASP A 17 -9.51 6.07 16.79
C ASP A 17 -9.84 4.71 16.17
N LEU A 18 -10.05 4.65 14.85
CA LEU A 18 -10.30 3.40 14.14
C LEU A 18 -9.03 2.56 14.08
N ASP A 19 -9.23 1.26 13.93
CA ASP A 19 -8.19 0.34 13.51
C ASP A 19 -8.06 0.41 11.99
N TRP A 20 -6.91 0.87 11.50
CA TRP A 20 -6.70 1.19 10.09
C TRP A 20 -5.36 0.68 9.59
N THR A 21 -5.32 0.29 8.32
CA THR A 21 -4.09 0.06 7.54
C THR A 21 -4.18 0.90 6.27
N LEU A 22 -3.15 1.72 5.97
CA LEU A 22 -3.08 2.52 4.75
C LEU A 22 -2.27 1.81 3.67
N ILE A 23 -2.96 1.25 2.68
CA ILE A 23 -2.34 0.52 1.57
C ILE A 23 -2.11 1.47 0.40
N ARG A 24 -0.84 1.66 0.02
CA ARG A 24 -0.40 2.60 -1.02
C ARG A 24 0.21 1.86 -2.20
N PRO A 25 -0.60 1.33 -3.14
CA PRO A 25 -0.05 0.73 -4.33
C PRO A 25 0.65 1.78 -5.20
N ALA A 26 1.67 1.33 -5.93
CA ALA A 26 2.29 2.09 -7.00
C ALA A 26 1.35 2.18 -8.22
N PHE A 27 1.92 2.44 -9.41
CA PHE A 27 1.14 2.54 -10.63
C PHE A 27 0.34 1.25 -10.87
N LEU A 28 -0.99 1.37 -10.81
CA LEU A 28 -1.90 0.23 -10.94
C LEU A 28 -2.04 -0.21 -12.39
N LYS A 29 -1.94 -1.52 -12.60
CA LYS A 29 -2.21 -2.20 -13.87
C LYS A 29 -3.37 -3.19 -13.72
N SER A 30 -3.87 -3.67 -14.85
CA SER A 30 -4.91 -4.68 -14.93
C SER A 30 -4.36 -5.90 -15.66
N GLY A 31 -3.94 -6.89 -14.88
CA GLY A 31 -3.39 -8.16 -15.34
C GLY A 31 -3.65 -9.26 -14.30
N PRO A 32 -3.22 -10.50 -14.57
CA PRO A 32 -3.49 -11.64 -13.70
C PRO A 32 -2.80 -11.56 -12.32
N GLY A 33 -1.87 -10.61 -12.11
CA GLY A 33 -1.00 -10.60 -10.93
C GLY A 33 0.19 -11.55 -11.08
N ARG A 34 1.18 -11.36 -10.22
CA ARG A 34 2.40 -12.19 -10.14
C ARG A 34 2.41 -13.06 -8.88
N GLY A 35 1.54 -12.79 -7.91
CA GLY A 35 1.52 -13.48 -6.62
C GLY A 35 2.71 -13.13 -5.69
N GLN A 36 3.53 -12.15 -6.08
CA GLN A 36 4.67 -11.68 -5.30
C GLN A 36 4.85 -10.17 -5.44
N TRP A 37 5.18 -9.48 -4.35
CA TRP A 37 5.32 -8.03 -4.29
C TRP A 37 6.28 -7.63 -3.16
N ARG A 38 6.62 -6.34 -3.13
CA ARG A 38 7.37 -5.70 -2.06
C ARG A 38 6.43 -4.93 -1.15
N GLU A 39 6.64 -5.07 0.15
CA GLU A 39 5.96 -4.32 1.22
C GLU A 39 6.97 -3.33 1.81
N ILE A 40 6.74 -2.04 1.61
CA ILE A 40 7.71 -0.99 1.97
C ILE A 40 7.09 -0.06 3.02
N THR A 41 7.56 -0.16 4.27
CA THR A 41 7.18 0.71 5.39
C THR A 41 8.26 1.75 5.71
N ASP A 42 9.53 1.41 5.52
CA ASP A 42 10.67 2.31 5.65
C ASP A 42 11.30 2.63 4.29
N TRP A 43 11.55 3.92 4.05
CA TRP A 43 12.08 4.47 2.81
C TRP A 43 13.57 4.81 2.87
N GLN A 44 14.24 4.53 4.00
CA GLN A 44 15.68 4.74 4.21
C GLN A 44 16.52 3.88 3.24
N GLY A 45 16.67 4.36 1.99
CA GLY A 45 17.41 3.70 0.91
C GLY A 45 16.79 3.76 -0.50
N GLN A 46 15.73 4.56 -0.72
CA GLN A 46 15.11 4.92 -2.01
C GLN A 46 15.14 3.85 -3.13
N ARG A 47 14.49 2.70 -2.89
CA ARG A 47 14.14 1.79 -3.99
C ARG A 47 12.92 2.37 -4.72
N ARG A 48 13.07 2.72 -6.01
CA ARG A 48 11.94 3.14 -6.86
C ARG A 48 10.83 2.07 -6.82
N MET A 49 9.58 2.52 -6.82
CA MET A 49 8.43 1.63 -6.98
C MET A 49 8.19 1.36 -8.46
N THR A 50 7.95 0.10 -8.80
CA THR A 50 7.44 -0.29 -10.11
C THR A 50 5.92 -0.46 -10.05
N ALA A 51 5.29 -0.67 -11.20
CA ALA A 51 3.85 -0.93 -11.27
C ALA A 51 3.46 -2.21 -10.48
N ILE A 52 2.17 -2.35 -10.21
CA ILE A 52 1.57 -3.54 -9.61
C ILE A 52 0.17 -3.75 -10.19
N ASP A 53 -0.23 -5.01 -10.39
CA ASP A 53 -1.59 -5.33 -10.81
C ASP A 53 -2.58 -5.22 -9.64
N ARG A 54 -3.82 -4.80 -9.94
CA ARG A 54 -4.93 -4.78 -8.98
C ARG A 54 -5.18 -6.15 -8.33
N CYS A 55 -4.92 -7.24 -9.04
CA CYS A 55 -5.07 -8.60 -8.54
C CYS A 55 -4.15 -8.87 -7.33
N ASP A 56 -2.88 -8.49 -7.43
CA ASP A 56 -1.91 -8.64 -6.32
C ASP A 56 -2.24 -7.70 -5.16
N VAL A 57 -2.72 -6.49 -5.44
CA VAL A 57 -3.19 -5.58 -4.38
C VAL A 57 -4.36 -6.18 -3.61
N ALA A 58 -5.33 -6.79 -4.32
CA ALA A 58 -6.45 -7.47 -3.68
C ALA A 58 -5.99 -8.68 -2.85
N ALA A 59 -5.04 -9.46 -3.37
CA ALA A 59 -4.44 -10.57 -2.62
C ALA A 59 -3.77 -10.09 -1.33
N PHE A 60 -3.01 -8.99 -1.38
CA PHE A 60 -2.44 -8.36 -0.20
C PHE A 60 -3.51 -7.90 0.80
N VAL A 61 -4.58 -7.24 0.34
CA VAL A 61 -5.69 -6.81 1.21
C VAL A 61 -6.27 -7.99 1.98
N MET A 62 -6.49 -9.13 1.31
CA MET A 62 -7.02 -10.33 1.96
C MET A 62 -6.05 -10.89 3.02
N GLN A 63 -4.73 -10.87 2.74
CA GLN A 63 -3.72 -11.29 3.72
C GLN A 63 -3.69 -10.35 4.93
N GLU A 64 -3.76 -9.04 4.70
CA GLU A 64 -3.72 -8.04 5.76
C GLU A 64 -4.99 -8.08 6.64
N LEU A 65 -6.17 -8.33 6.06
CA LEU A 65 -7.39 -8.51 6.85
C LEU A 65 -7.31 -9.73 7.78
N ALA A 66 -6.59 -10.78 7.39
CA ALA A 66 -6.43 -11.98 8.19
C ALA A 66 -5.29 -11.85 9.23
N ALA A 67 -4.18 -11.23 8.86
CA ALA A 67 -2.97 -11.18 9.68
C ALA A 67 -2.83 -9.89 10.52
N HIS A 68 -3.44 -8.79 10.07
CA HIS A 68 -3.36 -7.45 10.67
C HIS A 68 -1.91 -7.00 10.93
N LYS A 69 -1.03 -7.26 9.97
CA LYS A 69 0.42 -7.06 10.12
C LYS A 69 0.80 -5.58 10.19
N TYR A 70 0.03 -4.72 9.52
CA TYR A 70 0.30 -3.30 9.36
C TYR A 70 -0.73 -2.40 10.04
N GLY A 71 -1.33 -2.89 11.12
CA GLY A 71 -2.23 -2.11 11.96
C GLY A 71 -1.62 -0.76 12.36
N ARG A 72 -2.38 0.32 12.12
CA ARG A 72 -2.02 1.72 12.29
C ARG A 72 -0.74 2.14 11.55
N GLN A 73 -0.42 1.46 10.47
CA GLN A 73 0.73 1.76 9.61
C GLN A 73 0.32 1.94 8.15
N ALA A 74 1.24 2.56 7.41
CA ALA A 74 1.10 2.68 5.97
C ALA A 74 2.15 1.84 5.26
N VAL A 75 1.71 1.06 4.28
CA VAL A 75 2.55 0.14 3.51
C VAL A 75 2.45 0.49 2.05
N ASN A 76 3.60 0.63 1.39
CA ASN A 76 3.67 0.89 -0.05
C ASN A 76 3.89 -0.44 -0.78
N LEU A 77 3.10 -0.69 -1.83
CA LEU A 77 3.11 -1.94 -2.58
C LEU A 77 3.57 -1.74 -4.02
N SER A 78 4.53 -2.53 -4.45
CA SER A 78 4.98 -2.59 -5.85
C SER A 78 5.57 -3.96 -6.16
N TRP A 79 5.73 -4.31 -7.43
CA TRP A 79 6.58 -5.44 -7.80
C TRP A 79 8.06 -5.16 -7.55
N GLU A 80 8.88 -6.21 -7.66
CA GLU A 80 10.31 -6.03 -7.86
C GLU A 80 10.60 -5.31 -9.19
N GLY A 81 11.76 -4.65 -9.24
CA GLY A 81 12.23 -3.89 -10.39
C GLY A 81 12.87 -4.76 -11.45
#